data_AF-A0A8J4CKQ4-F1
#
_entry.id   AF-A0A8J4CKQ4-F1
#
_cell.length_a   1.000
_cell.length_b   1.000
_cell.length_c   1.000
_cell.angle_alpha   90.00
_cell.angle_beta   90.00
_cell.angle_gamma   90.00
#
_symmetry.space_group_name_H-M   'P 1'
#
loop_
_entity.id
_entity.type
_entity.pdbx_description
1 polymer ?
#
loop_
_entity_poly.entity_id
_entity_poly.type
_entity_poly.pdbx_seq_one_letter_code
_entity_poly.pdbx_strand_id
1 'polypeptide(L)'
;VLLRRSLKETWRKRNATYVLLAQTVIMAILIGTVFLRIGTSQTSVTRRQPVLFFTVINQGMFGALIVINSFPSERMLSLRERAAGTYHVSAYFLAKITAETVSQLPAPILFSCVVYFLVGFQAVASKFFIFMAFMVLCSLSATSLALAVSAIARTTDMAVTVLPMVRWHFPKRAPRTQVILHS
;
A
#
# COMPACT_ATOMS: atom_id res chain seq x y z
N VAL A 1 -20.67 -11.18 18.36
CA VAL A 1 -21.12 -9.78 18.64
C VAL A 1 -20.01 -8.75 18.43
N LEU A 2 -18.78 -8.99 18.91
CA LEU A 2 -17.63 -8.08 18.76
C LEU A 2 -17.25 -7.79 17.30
N LEU A 3 -17.18 -8.82 16.43
CA LEU A 3 -16.97 -8.66 14.99
C LEU A 3 -18.01 -7.74 14.34
N ARG A 4 -19.29 -7.89 14.73
CA ARG A 4 -20.40 -7.08 14.20
C ARG A 4 -20.33 -5.62 14.67
N ARG A 5 -19.85 -5.37 15.90
CA ARG A 5 -19.59 -4.01 16.41
C ARG A 5 -18.39 -3.38 15.73
N SER A 6 -17.28 -4.11 15.59
CA SER A 6 -16.07 -3.64 14.91
C SER A 6 -16.34 -3.34 13.43
N LEU A 7 -17.08 -4.22 12.74
CA LEU A 7 -17.58 -3.96 11.37
C LEU A 7 -18.45 -2.70 11.32
N LYS A 8 -19.33 -2.47 12.29
CA LYS A 8 -20.20 -1.28 12.33
C LYS A 8 -19.40 0.01 12.56
N GLU A 9 -18.32 -0.03 13.35
CA GLU A 9 -17.41 1.10 13.51
C GLU A 9 -16.58 1.38 12.24
N THR A 10 -16.07 0.33 11.60
CA THR A 10 -15.42 0.43 10.28
C THR A 10 -16.37 1.01 9.25
N TRP A 11 -17.64 0.59 9.29
CA TRP A 11 -18.69 1.12 8.41
C TRP A 11 -19.00 2.59 8.68
N ARG A 12 -18.87 3.06 9.93
CA ARG A 12 -19.04 4.49 10.27
C ARG A 12 -17.87 5.34 9.75
N LYS A 13 -16.69 4.76 9.56
CA LYS A 13 -15.54 5.39 8.89
C LYS A 13 -15.61 5.34 7.36
N ARG A 14 -16.77 5.00 6.77
CA ARG A 14 -16.98 4.89 5.30
C ARG A 14 -16.42 6.07 4.52
N ASN A 15 -16.58 7.30 5.02
CA ASN A 15 -16.14 8.50 4.31
C ASN A 15 -14.62 8.48 4.03
N ALA A 16 -13.79 8.05 4.99
CA ALA A 16 -12.36 7.94 4.79
C ALA A 16 -12.03 6.85 3.75
N THR A 17 -12.69 5.69 3.84
CA THR A 17 -12.53 4.59 2.88
C THR A 17 -12.95 4.99 1.47
N TYR A 18 -14.01 5.80 1.31
CA TYR A 18 -14.46 6.29 0.01
C TYR A 18 -13.47 7.24 -0.65
N VAL A 19 -12.91 8.18 0.11
CA VAL A 19 -11.88 9.11 -0.40
C VAL A 19 -10.65 8.33 -0.87
N LEU A 20 -10.23 7.34 -0.09
CA LEU A 20 -9.13 6.45 -0.44
C LEU A 20 -9.42 5.62 -1.69
N LEU A 21 -10.62 5.04 -1.79
CA LEU A 21 -11.03 4.31 -2.99
C LEU A 21 -11.00 5.21 -4.23
N ALA A 22 -11.55 6.42 -4.15
CA ALA A 22 -11.49 7.39 -5.24
C ALA A 22 -10.04 7.72 -5.64
N GLN A 23 -9.17 7.97 -4.67
CA GLN A 23 -7.76 8.24 -4.92
C GLN A 23 -7.03 7.05 -5.59
N THR A 24 -7.28 5.83 -5.14
CA THR A 24 -6.69 4.63 -5.76
C THR A 24 -7.14 4.45 -7.20
N VAL A 25 -8.41 4.75 -7.51
CA VAL A 25 -8.94 4.71 -8.88
C VAL A 25 -8.30 5.78 -9.75
N ILE A 26 -8.14 7.00 -9.26
CA ILE A 26 -7.47 8.08 -10.01
C ILE A 26 -6.02 7.68 -10.33
N MET A 27 -5.29 7.13 -9.36
CA MET A 27 -3.92 6.65 -9.59
C MET A 27 -3.87 5.47 -10.55
N ALA A 28 -4.85 4.54 -10.49
CA ALA A 28 -4.97 3.44 -11.45
C ALA A 28 -5.11 3.96 -12.88
N ILE A 29 -5.97 4.98 -13.09
CA ILE A 29 -6.20 5.60 -14.39
C ILE A 29 -4.93 6.30 -14.87
N LEU A 30 -4.26 7.07 -14.01
CA LEU A 30 -3.01 7.75 -14.38
C LEU A 30 -1.96 6.75 -14.85
N ILE A 31 -1.68 5.70 -14.07
CA ILE A 31 -0.71 4.66 -14.43
C ILE A 31 -1.15 3.95 -15.72
N GLY A 32 -2.44 3.63 -15.85
CA GLY A 32 -3.00 2.99 -17.04
C GLY A 32 -2.89 3.85 -18.32
N THR A 33 -3.08 5.16 -18.21
CA THR A 33 -2.96 6.09 -19.34
C THR A 33 -1.52 6.30 -19.81
N VAL A 34 -0.55 6.31 -18.88
CA VAL A 34 0.88 6.47 -19.20
C VAL A 34 1.41 5.26 -19.99
N PHE A 35 0.87 4.07 -19.74
CA PHE A 35 1.34 2.82 -20.35
C PHE A 35 0.30 2.15 -21.23
N LEU A 36 -0.33 2.94 -22.09
CA LEU A 36 -1.40 2.45 -22.96
C LEU A 36 -0.87 1.43 -23.98
N ARG A 37 -1.52 0.26 -24.02
CA ARG A 37 -1.34 -0.82 -25.03
C ARG A 37 0.12 -1.16 -25.34
N ILE A 38 0.73 -1.90 -24.42
CA ILE A 38 2.06 -2.47 -24.67
C ILE A 38 1.93 -3.61 -25.70
N GLY A 39 2.57 -3.44 -26.86
CA GLY A 39 2.61 -4.46 -27.92
C GLY A 39 3.19 -5.81 -27.47
N THR A 40 3.26 -6.77 -28.39
CA THR A 40 3.80 -8.13 -28.13
C THR A 40 5.26 -8.31 -28.55
N SER A 41 5.89 -7.28 -29.13
CA SER A 41 7.28 -7.32 -29.61
C SER A 41 8.31 -7.36 -28.46
N GLN A 42 9.57 -7.71 -28.74
CA GLN A 42 10.64 -7.82 -27.73
C GLN A 42 10.91 -6.50 -26.97
N THR A 43 10.72 -5.35 -27.63
CA THR A 43 10.73 -3.99 -27.02
C THR A 43 9.60 -3.75 -26.01
N SER A 44 8.65 -4.66 -25.94
CA SER A 44 7.49 -4.59 -25.04
C SER A 44 7.77 -5.23 -23.69
N VAL A 45 8.74 -6.15 -23.59
CA VAL A 45 9.16 -6.73 -22.30
C VAL A 45 9.77 -5.64 -21.42
N THR A 46 10.65 -4.81 -21.98
CA THR A 46 11.25 -3.65 -21.30
C THR A 46 10.21 -2.64 -20.85
N ARG A 47 9.09 -2.50 -21.57
CA ARG A 47 7.97 -1.61 -21.20
C ARG A 47 7.05 -2.20 -20.13
N ARG A 48 6.98 -3.53 -19.98
CA ARG A 48 6.14 -4.19 -18.95
C ARG A 48 6.76 -4.15 -17.55
N GLN A 49 8.08 -4.25 -17.45
CA GLN A 49 8.80 -4.20 -16.17
C GLN A 49 8.49 -2.94 -15.33
N PRO A 50 8.58 -1.70 -15.88
CA PRO A 50 8.30 -0.50 -15.10
C PRO A 50 6.82 -0.39 -14.71
N VAL A 51 5.89 -0.87 -15.54
CA VAL A 51 4.46 -0.87 -15.20
C VAL A 51 4.19 -1.67 -13.94
N LEU A 52 4.67 -2.90 -13.88
CA LEU A 52 4.49 -3.78 -12.71
C LEU A 52 5.16 -3.17 -11.47
N PHE A 53 6.35 -2.59 -11.63
CA PHE A 53 7.08 -1.95 -10.54
C PHE A 53 6.34 -0.73 -9.96
N PHE A 54 5.89 0.20 -10.81
CA PHE A 54 5.14 1.38 -10.37
C PHE A 54 3.81 1.02 -9.71
N THR A 55 3.11 0.04 -10.29
CA THR A 55 1.83 -0.49 -9.78
C THR A 55 1.99 -1.05 -8.36
N VAL A 56 3.03 -1.86 -8.12
CA VAL A 56 3.33 -2.45 -6.80
C VAL A 56 3.76 -1.39 -5.78
N ILE A 57 4.66 -0.47 -6.16
CA ILE A 57 5.13 0.57 -5.25
C ILE A 57 3.99 1.51 -4.84
N ASN A 58 3.15 1.93 -5.78
CA ASN A 58 2.03 2.81 -5.50
C ASN A 58 1.09 2.17 -4.46
N GLN A 59 0.72 0.90 -4.68
CA GLN A 59 -0.11 0.15 -3.76
C GLN A 59 0.56 -0.03 -2.38
N GLY A 60 1.85 -0.36 -2.33
CA GLY A 60 2.60 -0.55 -1.09
C GLY A 60 2.77 0.74 -0.27
N MET A 61 3.07 1.86 -0.92
CA MET A 61 3.20 3.17 -0.26
C MET A 61 1.88 3.63 0.35
N PHE A 62 0.78 3.53 -0.41
CA PHE A 62 -0.53 3.90 0.13
C PHE A 62 -0.97 2.98 1.26
N GLY A 63 -0.75 1.67 1.14
CA GLY A 63 -1.00 0.70 2.21
C GLY A 63 -0.27 1.06 3.51
N ALA A 64 1.02 1.40 3.41
CA ALA A 64 1.82 1.79 4.57
C ALA A 64 1.32 3.09 5.22
N LEU A 65 1.00 4.12 4.42
CA LEU A 65 0.50 5.39 4.92
C LEU A 65 -0.82 5.23 5.69
N ILE A 66 -1.74 4.39 5.22
CA ILE A 66 -3.02 4.13 5.89
C ILE A 66 -2.81 3.52 7.27
N VAL A 67 -1.94 2.51 7.36
CA VAL A 67 -1.61 1.83 8.61
C VAL A 67 -0.98 2.81 9.60
N ILE A 68 0.01 3.59 9.16
CA ILE A 68 0.73 4.56 10.01
C ILE A 68 -0.23 5.62 10.58
N ASN A 69 -1.17 6.12 9.77
CA ASN A 69 -2.15 7.12 10.23
C ASN A 69 -3.24 6.52 11.12
N SER A 70 -3.61 5.26 10.90
CA SER A 70 -4.65 4.60 11.68
C SER A 70 -4.13 4.12 13.04
N PHE A 71 -2.85 3.73 13.10
CA PHE A 71 -2.23 3.09 14.27
C PHE A 71 -2.37 3.86 15.60
N PRO A 72 -2.20 5.20 15.69
CA PRO A 72 -2.39 5.92 16.96
C PRO A 72 -3.82 5.80 17.50
N SER A 73 -4.82 5.88 16.61
CA SER A 73 -6.23 5.73 17.00
C SER A 73 -6.52 4.31 17.50
N GLU A 74 -5.88 3.31 16.90
CA GLU A 74 -6.04 1.91 17.27
C GLU A 74 -5.34 1.57 18.57
N ARG A 75 -4.14 2.13 18.79
CA ARG A 75 -3.39 1.97 20.04
C ARG A 75 -4.17 2.50 21.24
N MET A 76 -4.83 3.65 21.09
CA MET A 76 -5.66 4.23 22.17
C MET A 76 -6.88 3.36 22.49
N LEU A 77 -7.52 2.77 21.48
CA LEU A 77 -8.59 1.79 21.66
C LEU A 77 -8.09 0.55 22.40
N SER A 78 -6.97 -0.03 21.97
CA SER A 78 -6.39 -1.23 22.59
C SER A 78 -6.02 -1.02 24.07
N LEU A 79 -5.53 0.17 24.44
CA LEU A 79 -5.16 0.48 25.83
C LEU A 79 -6.40 0.63 26.74
N ARG A 80 -7.47 1.25 26.23
CA ARG A 80 -8.75 1.38 26.95
C ARG A 80 -9.41 0.02 27.20
N GLU A 81 -9.45 -0.84 26.19
CA GLU A 81 -10.01 -2.18 26.32
C GLU A 81 -9.19 -3.06 27.28
N ARG A 82 -7.85 -2.90 27.30
CA ARG A 82 -6.98 -3.58 28.27
C ARG A 82 -7.27 -3.15 29.71
N ALA A 83 -7.64 -1.88 29.94
CA ALA A 83 -8.04 -1.39 31.25
C ALA A 83 -9.45 -1.87 31.66
N ALA A 84 -10.33 -2.14 30.70
CA ALA A 84 -11.69 -2.61 30.96
C ALA A 84 -11.79 -4.10 31.34
N GLY A 85 -10.73 -4.90 31.11
CA GLY A 85 -10.56 -6.27 31.62
C GLY A 85 -11.64 -7.30 31.23
N THR A 86 -12.57 -6.94 30.34
CA THR A 86 -13.86 -7.63 30.17
C THR A 86 -13.83 -8.74 29.12
N TYR A 87 -12.78 -8.80 28.27
CA TYR A 87 -12.65 -9.81 27.21
C TYR A 87 -11.19 -10.25 27.01
N HIS A 88 -11.00 -11.49 26.54
CA HIS A 88 -9.70 -11.97 26.10
C HIS A 88 -9.18 -11.12 24.94
N VAL A 89 -8.00 -10.54 25.16
CA VAL A 89 -7.32 -9.62 24.24
C VAL A 89 -7.14 -10.25 22.84
N SER A 90 -6.85 -11.55 22.77
CA SER A 90 -6.67 -12.30 21.52
C SER A 90 -7.93 -12.34 20.64
N ALA A 91 -9.10 -12.59 21.23
CA ALA A 91 -10.36 -12.66 20.50
C ALA A 91 -10.78 -11.31 19.90
N TYR A 92 -10.47 -10.22 20.60
CA TYR A 92 -10.69 -8.86 20.11
C TYR A 92 -9.72 -8.50 18.98
N PHE A 93 -8.42 -8.78 19.13
CA PHE A 93 -7.43 -8.54 18.09
C PHE A 93 -7.76 -9.28 16.80
N LEU A 94 -8.16 -10.56 16.88
CA LEU A 94 -8.52 -11.34 15.72
C LEU A 94 -9.74 -10.75 15.00
N ALA A 95 -10.82 -10.44 15.74
CA ALA A 95 -12.01 -9.81 15.18
C ALA A 95 -11.71 -8.49 14.46
N LYS A 96 -10.80 -7.68 15.02
CA LYS A 96 -10.41 -6.37 14.50
C LYS A 96 -9.55 -6.48 13.25
N ILE A 97 -8.52 -7.34 13.26
CA ILE A 97 -7.65 -7.59 12.09
C ILE A 97 -8.48 -8.13 10.92
N THR A 98 -9.44 -9.02 11.19
CA THR A 98 -10.35 -9.53 10.15
C THR A 98 -11.20 -8.41 9.56
N ALA A 99 -11.80 -7.54 10.39
CA ALA A 99 -12.62 -6.42 9.91
C ALA A 99 -11.80 -5.40 9.09
N GLU A 100 -10.56 -5.14 9.49
CA GLU A 100 -9.66 -4.23 8.78
C GLU A 100 -9.23 -4.82 7.43
N THR A 101 -8.83 -6.10 7.40
CA THR A 101 -8.44 -6.80 6.18
C THR A 101 -9.59 -6.81 5.16
N VAL A 102 -10.81 -7.11 5.60
CA VAL A 102 -12.01 -7.11 4.75
C VAL A 102 -12.29 -5.72 4.16
N SER A 103 -12.02 -4.65 4.91
CA SER A 103 -12.21 -3.29 4.41
C SER A 103 -11.12 -2.84 3.44
N GLN A 104 -9.92 -3.43 3.50
CA GLN A 104 -8.81 -3.06 2.62
C GLN A 104 -8.79 -3.87 1.31
N LEU A 105 -9.34 -5.08 1.29
CA LEU A 105 -9.42 -5.95 0.11
C LEU A 105 -10.04 -5.33 -1.17
N PRO A 106 -11.10 -4.51 -1.11
CA PRO A 106 -11.74 -3.98 -2.31
C PRO A 106 -10.84 -3.04 -3.13
N ALA A 107 -9.94 -2.30 -2.47
CA ALA A 107 -9.06 -1.33 -3.13
C ALA A 107 -8.05 -1.97 -4.12
N PRO A 108 -7.19 -2.93 -3.72
CA PRO A 108 -6.27 -3.59 -4.64
C PRO A 108 -6.99 -4.39 -5.72
N ILE A 109 -8.19 -4.94 -5.44
CA ILE A 109 -9.01 -5.63 -6.44
C ILE A 109 -9.43 -4.66 -7.54
N LEU A 110 -10.07 -3.53 -7.18
CA LEU A 110 -10.49 -2.52 -8.15
C LEU A 110 -9.31 -1.96 -8.94
N PHE A 111 -8.21 -1.65 -8.25
CA PHE A 111 -6.98 -1.16 -8.89
C PHE A 111 -6.43 -2.18 -9.89
N SER A 112 -6.36 -3.46 -9.53
CA SER A 112 -5.88 -4.52 -10.42
C SER A 112 -6.76 -4.71 -11.65
N CYS A 113 -8.09 -4.60 -11.52
CA CYS A 113 -9.02 -4.66 -12.64
C CYS A 113 -8.76 -3.51 -13.63
N VAL A 114 -8.70 -2.27 -13.15
CA VAL A 114 -8.52 -1.07 -13.98
C VAL A 114 -7.18 -1.12 -14.73
N VAL A 115 -6.08 -1.37 -14.01
CA VAL A 115 -4.74 -1.43 -14.61
C VAL A 115 -4.64 -2.55 -15.65
N TYR A 116 -5.24 -3.72 -15.39
CA TYR A 116 -5.17 -4.85 -16.32
C TYR A 116 -5.85 -4.54 -17.67
N PHE A 117 -7.03 -3.91 -17.64
CA PHE A 117 -7.75 -3.51 -18.86
C PHE A 117 -7.05 -2.37 -19.61
N LEU A 118 -6.47 -1.39 -18.92
CA LEU A 118 -5.79 -0.24 -19.54
C LEU A 118 -4.44 -0.59 -20.17
N VAL A 119 -3.64 -1.44 -19.50
CA VAL A 119 -2.32 -1.85 -20.01
C VAL A 119 -2.46 -2.79 -21.21
N GLY A 120 -3.60 -3.49 -21.35
CA GLY A 120 -3.85 -4.43 -22.44
C GLY A 120 -3.02 -5.71 -22.30
N PHE A 121 -2.99 -6.30 -21.10
CA PHE A 121 -2.38 -7.62 -20.91
C PHE A 121 -3.11 -8.71 -21.69
N GLN A 122 -2.46 -9.88 -21.87
CA GLN A 122 -3.07 -11.01 -22.57
C GLN A 122 -4.37 -11.44 -21.90
N ALA A 123 -5.47 -11.44 -22.67
CA ALA A 123 -6.83 -11.78 -22.23
C ALA A 123 -7.02 -13.27 -21.90
N VAL A 124 -6.22 -13.79 -20.97
CA VAL A 124 -6.30 -15.16 -20.45
C VAL A 124 -6.72 -15.07 -18.99
N ALA A 125 -7.88 -15.65 -18.67
CA ALA A 125 -8.47 -15.60 -17.33
C ALA A 125 -7.50 -16.07 -16.24
N SER A 126 -6.74 -17.15 -16.48
CA SER A 126 -5.74 -17.65 -15.53
C SER A 126 -4.69 -16.59 -15.15
N LYS A 127 -4.19 -15.82 -16.13
CA LYS A 127 -3.18 -14.78 -15.88
C LYS A 127 -3.76 -13.58 -15.13
N PHE A 128 -5.01 -13.25 -15.39
CA PHE A 128 -5.74 -12.22 -14.65
C PHE A 128 -5.86 -12.57 -13.15
N PHE A 129 -6.31 -13.79 -12.83
CA PHE A 129 -6.45 -14.22 -11.43
C PHE A 129 -5.11 -14.27 -10.69
N ILE A 130 -4.04 -14.72 -11.35
CA ILE A 130 -2.69 -14.71 -10.77
C ILE A 130 -2.24 -13.28 -10.48
N PHE A 131 -2.46 -12.34 -11.41
CA PHE A 131 -2.11 -10.94 -11.21
C PHE A 131 -2.91 -10.29 -10.06
N MET A 132 -4.22 -10.52 -10.02
CA MET A 132 -5.08 -10.03 -8.94
C MET A 132 -4.66 -10.61 -7.58
N ALA A 133 -4.40 -11.92 -7.49
CA ALA A 133 -3.91 -12.56 -6.27
C ALA A 133 -2.56 -11.98 -5.83
N PHE A 134 -1.63 -11.78 -6.77
CA PHE A 134 -0.33 -11.19 -6.48
C PHE A 134 -0.46 -9.76 -5.91
N MET A 135 -1.33 -8.94 -6.48
CA MET A 135 -1.59 -7.58 -5.99
C MET A 135 -2.20 -7.57 -4.58
N VAL A 136 -3.13 -8.49 -4.30
CA VAL A 136 -3.73 -8.65 -2.97
C VAL A 136 -2.67 -9.11 -1.95
N LEU A 137 -1.86 -10.12 -2.28
CA LEU A 137 -0.79 -10.60 -1.42
C LEU A 137 0.25 -9.51 -1.12
N CYS A 138 0.60 -8.71 -2.13
CA CYS A 138 1.55 -7.62 -1.96
C CYS A 138 0.98 -6.50 -1.08
N SER A 139 -0.31 -6.17 -1.22
CA SER A 139 -0.98 -5.22 -0.34
C SER A 139 -1.00 -5.72 1.10
N LEU A 140 -1.26 -7.02 1.33
CA LEU A 140 -1.28 -7.61 2.67
C LEU A 140 0.11 -7.69 3.30
N SER A 141 1.16 -7.98 2.51
CA SER A 141 2.53 -7.98 3.01
C SER A 141 3.00 -6.57 3.38
N ALA A 142 2.64 -5.57 2.57
CA ALA A 142 2.94 -4.16 2.87
C ALA A 142 2.27 -3.69 4.16
N THR A 143 0.99 -4.02 4.37
CA THR A 143 0.27 -3.64 5.59
C THR A 143 0.80 -4.37 6.82
N SER A 144 1.13 -5.66 6.70
CA SER A 144 1.79 -6.40 7.78
C SER A 144 3.14 -5.80 8.17
N LEU A 145 3.95 -5.40 7.17
CA LEU A 145 5.24 -4.76 7.42
C LEU A 145 5.05 -3.39 8.08
N ALA A 146 4.09 -2.59 7.60
CA ALA A 146 3.76 -1.30 8.20
C ALA A 146 3.29 -1.43 9.64
N LEU A 147 2.49 -2.45 9.96
CA LEU A 147 2.07 -2.76 11.34
C LEU A 147 3.26 -3.16 12.21
N ALA A 148 4.16 -4.01 11.71
CA ALA A 148 5.37 -4.40 12.44
C ALA A 148 6.27 -3.20 12.73
N VAL A 149 6.50 -2.33 11.73
CA VAL A 149 7.26 -1.09 11.88
C VAL A 149 6.58 -0.14 12.86
N SER A 150 5.24 -0.03 12.80
CA SER A 150 4.47 0.82 13.72
C SER A 150 4.48 0.29 15.16
N ALA A 151 4.56 -1.02 15.36
CA ALA A 151 4.70 -1.63 16.68
C ALA A 151 6.09 -1.36 17.30
N ILE A 152 7.14 -1.31 16.47
CA ILE A 152 8.50 -1.00 16.90
C ILE A 152 8.65 0.52 17.13
N ALA A 153 8.03 1.35 16.30
CA ALA A 153 8.10 2.80 16.40
C ALA A 153 7.18 3.31 17.53
N ARG A 154 7.78 3.80 18.63
CA ARG A 154 7.01 4.40 19.74
C ARG A 154 6.27 5.70 19.37
N THR A 155 6.62 6.34 18.25
CA THR A 155 6.10 7.65 17.82
C THR A 155 6.02 7.77 16.29
N THR A 156 4.88 8.24 15.77
CA THR A 156 4.58 8.41 14.34
C THR A 156 5.54 9.37 13.62
N ASP A 157 6.14 10.32 14.34
CA ASP A 157 7.04 11.36 13.79
C ASP A 157 8.45 10.86 13.43
N MET A 158 8.94 9.79 14.09
CA MET A 158 10.27 9.24 13.83
C MET A 158 10.32 8.44 12.51
N ALA A 159 9.20 7.83 12.10
CA ALA A 159 9.18 7.00 10.89
C ALA A 159 9.27 7.82 9.59
N VAL A 160 8.67 9.02 9.58
CA VAL A 160 8.63 9.90 8.39
C VAL A 160 9.92 10.72 8.24
N THR A 161 10.61 11.01 9.36
CA THR A 161 11.87 11.78 9.39
C THR A 161 13.12 10.95 9.10
N VAL A 162 13.12 9.64 9.41
CA VAL A 162 14.26 8.76 9.15
C VAL A 162 14.44 8.45 7.64
N LEU A 163 13.34 8.43 6.86
CA LEU A 163 13.39 8.16 5.41
C LEU A 163 14.24 9.17 4.61
N PRO A 164 14.12 10.50 4.81
CA PRO A 164 15.01 11.47 4.16
C PRO A 164 16.41 11.56 4.78
N MET A 165 16.58 11.25 6.07
CA MET A 165 17.90 11.32 6.74
C MET A 165 18.88 10.24 6.28
N VAL A 166 18.40 9.00 6.07
CA VAL A 166 19.25 7.90 5.56
C VAL A 166 19.71 8.17 4.12
N ARG A 167 18.90 8.86 3.31
CA ARG A 167 19.25 9.24 1.94
C ARG A 167 20.30 10.37 1.88
N TRP A 168 20.47 11.14 2.95
CA TRP A 168 21.44 12.25 3.03
C TRP A 168 22.84 11.77 3.47
N HIS A 169 22.94 10.63 4.17
CA HIS A 169 24.22 10.09 4.66
C HIS A 169 25.04 9.34 3.59
N PHE A 170 24.60 9.31 2.33
CA PHE A 170 25.50 8.93 1.23
C PHE A 170 26.12 10.20 0.64
N PRO A 171 27.31 10.63 1.12
CA PRO A 171 28.05 11.67 0.44
C PRO A 171 28.32 11.20 -0.99
N LYS A 172 27.76 11.92 -1.96
CA LYS A 172 28.19 11.83 -3.36
C LYS A 172 29.69 12.14 -3.36
N ARG A 173 30.55 11.12 -3.48
CA ARG A 173 31.92 11.34 -3.96
C ARG A 173 31.79 11.83 -5.40
N ALA A 174 31.93 13.14 -5.59
CA ALA A 174 32.01 13.75 -6.91
C ALA A 174 33.22 13.16 -7.66
N PRO A 175 33.08 12.76 -8.95
CA PRO A 175 34.25 12.53 -9.79
C PRO A 175 34.94 13.87 -10.05
N ARG A 176 36.10 14.03 -9.42
CA ARG A 176 37.03 15.15 -9.58
C ARG A 176 37.82 14.92 -10.87
N THR A 177 37.27 15.26 -12.04
CA THR A 177 38.06 15.28 -13.29
C THR A 177 37.35 16.03 -14.42
N GLN A 178 37.81 17.24 -14.71
CA GLN A 178 37.82 18.02 -15.98
C GLN A 178 38.41 19.38 -15.55
N VAL A 179 39.70 19.52 -15.25
CA VAL A 179 40.78 19.81 -16.21
C VAL A 179 40.28 20.62 -17.40
N ILE A 180 40.62 21.91 -17.40
CA ILE A 180 41.24 22.65 -18.51
C ILE A 180 40.84 22.13 -19.89
N LEU A 181 40.07 22.92 -20.66
CA LEU A 181 40.33 23.17 -22.08
C LEU A 181 39.42 24.27 -22.63
N HIS A 182 40.07 25.17 -23.36
CA HIS A 182 39.58 26.16 -24.32
C HIS A 182 38.97 27.49 -23.84
N SER A 183 39.88 28.49 -23.89
CA SER A 183 39.75 29.80 -24.57
C SER A 183 38.68 30.77 -24.12
#